data_AF-A0A846X446-F1
#
_entry.id   AF-A0A846X446-F1
#
_cell.length_a   1.000
_cell.length_b   1.000
_cell.length_c   1.000
_cell.angle_alpha   90.00
_cell.angle_beta   90.00
_cell.angle_gamma   90.00
#
_symmetry.space_group_name_H-M   'P 1'
#
loop_
_entity.id
_entity.type
_entity.pdbx_description
1 polymer ?
#
loop_
_entity_poly.entity_id
_entity_poly.type
_entity_poly.pdbx_seq_one_letter_code
_entity_poly.pdbx_strand_id
1 'polypeptide(L)' 'MVLIGLEYWRRGLVVFGLGTGFAAVLRATLPERRQGLLRVRSRWFDVSALAVAAVAILVVAWGISPLGTK' A
#
# COMPACT_ATOMS: atom_id res chain seq x y z
N MET A 1 16.38 11.47 -16.93
CA MET A 1 16.10 12.66 -16.10
C MET A 1 14.71 13.27 -16.32
N VAL A 2 14.10 13.13 -17.51
CA VAL A 2 12.74 13.64 -17.81
C VAL A 2 11.64 13.04 -16.90
N LEU A 3 11.63 11.72 -16.68
CA LEU A 3 10.60 11.04 -15.86
C LEU A 3 10.59 11.48 -14.38
N ILE A 4 11.77 11.84 -13.87
CA ILE A 4 11.95 12.32 -12.49
C ILE A 4 11.42 13.76 -12.37
N GLY A 5 11.71 14.62 -13.36
CA GLY A 5 11.22 16.00 -13.42
C GLY A 5 9.71 16.14 -13.63
N LEU A 6 9.06 15.11 -14.19
CA LEU A 6 7.60 15.05 -14.36
C LEU A 6 6.88 14.37 -13.19
N GLU A 7 7.60 14.06 -12.11
CA GLU A 7 7.09 13.44 -10.87
C GLU A 7 6.30 12.13 -11.09
N TYR A 8 6.48 11.45 -12.23
CA TYR A 8 5.77 10.21 -12.54
C TYR A 8 6.09 9.10 -11.54
N TRP A 9 7.29 9.12 -10.98
CA TRP A 9 7.69 8.19 -9.92
C TRP A 9 6.79 8.33 -8.67
N ARG A 10 6.46 9.57 -8.28
CA ARG A 10 5.56 9.86 -7.15
C ARG A 10 4.13 9.47 -7.46
N ARG A 11 3.63 9.84 -8.65
CA ARG A 11 2.28 9.47 -9.10
C ARG A 11 2.11 7.95 -9.14
N GLY A 12 3.11 7.22 -9.63
CA GLY A 12 3.14 5.76 -9.61
C GLY A 12 3.04 5.19 -8.20
N LEU A 13 3.86 5.68 -7.27
CA LEU A 13 3.80 5.26 -5.86
C LEU A 13 2.44 5.53 -5.20
N VAL A 14 1.81 6.67 -5.48
CA VAL A 14 0.46 6.96 -4.97
C VAL A 14 -0.55 5.94 -5.50
N VAL A 15 -0.51 5.60 -6.79
CA VAL A 15 -1.38 4.56 -7.37
C VAL A 15 -1.13 3.20 -6.71
N PHE A 16 0.13 2.82 -6.49
CA PHE A 16 0.46 1.58 -5.79
C PHE A 16 -0.01 1.56 -4.34
N GLY A 17 0.16 2.67 -3.61
CA GLY A 17 -0.29 2.80 -2.23
C GLY A 17 -1.81 2.69 -2.11
N LEU A 18 -2.55 3.40 -2.96
CA LEU A 18 -4.01 3.33 -3.01
C LEU A 18 -4.52 1.94 -3.41
N GLY A 19 -3.92 1.32 -4.43
CA GLY A 19 -4.30 -0.04 -4.86
C GLY A 19 -4.05 -1.08 -3.76
N THR A 20 -2.94 -0.97 -3.04
CA THR A 20 -2.63 -1.86 -1.90
C THR A 20 -3.59 -1.63 -0.74
N GLY A 21 -3.94 -0.37 -0.43
CA GLY A 21 -4.95 -0.05 0.58
C GLY A 21 -6.33 -0.59 0.22
N PHE A 22 -6.71 -0.48 -1.07
CA PHE A 22 -7.95 -1.07 -1.57
C PHE A 22 -7.94 -2.60 -1.42
N ALA A 23 -6.82 -3.27 -1.70
CA ALA A 23 -6.67 -4.69 -1.46
C ALA A 23 -6.86 -5.06 0.03
N ALA A 24 -6.37 -4.24 0.97
CA ALA A 24 -6.60 -4.42 2.41
C ALA A 24 -8.10 -4.35 2.76
N VAL A 25 -8.84 -3.40 2.19
CA VAL A 25 -10.29 -3.26 2.40
C VAL A 25 -11.06 -4.44 1.82
N LEU A 26 -10.73 -4.86 0.59
CA LEU A 26 -11.32 -6.06 0.00
C LEU A 26 -11.04 -7.30 0.88
N ARG A 27 -9.82 -7.43 1.40
CA ARG A 27 -9.45 -8.53 2.28
C ARG A 27 -10.22 -8.51 3.60
N ALA A 28 -10.47 -7.33 4.14
CA ALA A 28 -11.25 -7.11 5.36
C ALA A 28 -12.75 -7.33 5.17
N THR A 29 -13.25 -7.36 3.94
CA THR A 29 -14.68 -7.58 3.62
C THR A 29 -14.96 -9.01 3.13
N LEU A 30 -13.97 -9.68 2.53
CA LEU A 30 -14.07 -11.07 2.07
C LEU A 30 -14.05 -12.08 3.25
N PRO A 31 -15.09 -12.91 3.45
CA PRO A 31 -15.13 -13.88 4.56
C PRO A 31 -14.15 -15.04 4.34
N GLU A 32 -13.43 -15.46 5.38
CA GLU A 32 -12.63 -16.69 5.33
C GLU A 32 -13.54 -17.91 5.22
N ARG A 33 -13.77 -18.38 3.98
CA ARG A 33 -14.31 -19.73 3.80
C ARG A 33 -13.23 -20.74 4.18
N ARG A 34 -13.40 -21.27 5.39
CA ARG A 34 -12.89 -22.57 5.88
C ARG A 34 -11.38 -22.80 5.76
N GLN A 35 -10.61 -22.42 6.77
CA GLN A 35 -9.21 -22.85 6.85
C GLN A 35 -8.82 -23.23 8.27
N GLY A 36 -9.06 -24.50 8.62
CA GLY A 36 -8.57 -25.12 9.86
C GLY A 36 -7.03 -25.18 9.97
N LEU A 37 -6.30 -24.83 8.91
CA LEU A 37 -4.83 -24.87 8.81
C LEU A 37 -4.15 -23.47 8.81
N LEU A 38 -4.88 -22.36 8.68
CA LEU A 38 -4.31 -20.99 8.66
C LEU A 38 -4.48 -20.23 9.98
N ARG A 39 -4.44 -20.92 11.12
CA ARG A 39 -4.57 -20.26 12.44
C ARG A 39 -3.52 -19.16 12.68
N VAL A 40 -2.35 -19.25 12.04
CA VAL A 40 -1.26 -18.26 12.13
C VAL A 40 -1.46 -17.08 11.16
N ARG A 41 -1.90 -17.34 9.92
CA ARG A 41 -2.24 -16.28 8.94
C ARG A 41 -3.71 -15.90 9.08
N SER A 42 -4.04 -15.37 10.25
CA SER A 42 -5.32 -14.72 10.52
C SER A 42 -5.65 -13.70 9.43
N ARG A 43 -6.93 -13.59 9.05
CA ARG A 43 -7.46 -12.49 8.23
C ARG A 43 -6.86 -11.15 8.61
N TRP A 44 -6.83 -10.90 9.92
CA TRP A 44 -6.41 -9.64 10.49
C TRP A 44 -4.92 -9.39 10.31
N PHE A 45 -4.09 -10.44 10.31
CA PHE A 45 -2.67 -10.33 9.99
C PHE A 45 -2.46 -9.93 8.53
N ASP A 46 -3.24 -10.49 7.61
CA ASP A 46 -3.13 -10.18 6.19
C ASP A 46 -3.63 -8.75 5.88
N VAL A 47 -4.76 -8.35 6.47
CA VAL A 47 -5.29 -6.98 6.37
C VAL A 47 -4.32 -5.98 6.98
N SER A 48 -3.74 -6.26 8.15
CA SER A 48 -2.80 -5.34 8.79
C SER A 48 -1.50 -5.22 8.00
N ALA A 49 -0.97 -6.33 7.47
CA ALA A 49 0.22 -6.30 6.62
C ALA A 49 -0.01 -5.47 5.35
N LEU A 50 -1.16 -5.65 4.67
CA LEU A 50 -1.53 -4.86 3.50
C LEU A 50 -1.74 -3.38 3.86
N ALA A 51 -2.38 -3.07 4.98
CA ALA A 51 -2.58 -1.71 5.44
C ALA A 51 -1.24 -1.01 5.76
N VAL A 52 -0.35 -1.70 6.48
CA VAL A 52 1.00 -1.20 6.80
C VAL A 52 1.80 -0.95 5.52
N ALA A 53 1.75 -1.88 4.57
CA ALA A 53 2.42 -1.72 3.28
C ALA A 53 1.88 -0.52 2.50
N ALA A 54 0.55 -0.36 2.43
CA ALA A 54 -0.09 0.78 1.78
C ALA A 54 0.34 2.11 2.41
N VAL A 55 0.32 2.20 3.74
CA VAL A 55 0.77 3.39 4.48
C VAL A 55 2.25 3.67 4.21
N ALA A 56 3.11 2.66 4.26
CA ALA A 56 4.55 2.83 4.01
C ALA A 56 4.81 3.38 2.61
N ILE A 57 4.12 2.86 1.59
CA ILE A 57 4.23 3.33 0.20
C ILE A 57 3.80 4.81 0.11
N LEU A 58 2.68 5.19 0.72
CA LEU A 58 2.19 6.56 0.71
C LEU A 58 3.10 7.52 1.48
N VAL A 59 3.68 7.07 2.59
CA VAL A 59 4.67 7.86 3.36
C VAL A 59 5.91 8.11 2.52
N VAL A 60 6.44 7.11 1.81
CA VAL A 60 7.56 7.28 0.87
C VAL A 60 7.18 8.24 -0.27
N ALA A 61 5.97 8.08 -0.81
CA ALA A 61 5.43 8.93 -1.85
C ALA A 61 5.24 10.38 -1.40
N TRP A 62 5.18 10.68 -0.10
CA TRP A 62 4.99 12.04 0.40
C TRP A 62 6.25 12.65 1.01
N GLY A 63 6.99 11.88 1.81
CA GLY A 63 8.12 12.36 2.61
C GLY A 63 9.37 12.74 1.82
N ILE A 64 9.52 12.24 0.60
CA ILE A 64 10.60 12.70 -0.29
C ILE A 64 10.13 13.99 -0.93
N SER A 65 10.73 15.15 -0.67
CA SER A 65 10.39 16.38 -1.39
C SER A 65 10.84 16.30 -2.86
N PRO A 66 10.07 16.84 -3.82
CA PRO A 66 10.57 16.99 -5.18
C PRO A 66 11.73 17.98 -5.14
N LEU A 67 12.95 17.49 -5.37
CA LEU A 67 14.16 18.27 -5.67
C LEU A 67 14.16 19.71 -5.11
N GLY A 68 14.30 19.86 -3.79
CA GLY A 68 14.86 21.05 -3.15
C GLY A 68 14.26 22.44 -3.46
N THR A 69 12.99 22.58 -3.86
CA THR A 69 12.37 23.92 -3.96
C THR A 69 11.57 24.23 -2.70
N LYS A 70 12.18 24.97 -1.78
CA LYS A 70 11.47 25.90 -0.89
C LYS A 70 11.48 27.27 -1.55
#